data_AF-A0A935GT29-F1
#
_entry.id   AF-A0A935GT29-F1
#
_cell.length_a   1.000
_cell.length_b   1.000
_cell.length_c   1.000
_cell.angle_alpha   90.00
_cell.angle_beta   90.00
_cell.angle_gamma   90.00
#
_symmetry.space_group_name_H-M   'P 1'
#
loop_
_entity.id
_entity.type
_entity.pdbx_description
1 polymer ?
#
loop_
_entity_poly.entity_id
_entity_poly.type
_entity_poly.pdbx_seq_one_letter_code
_entity_poly.pdbx_strand_id
1 'polypeptide(L)' 'MPKTTQNTRKKPSLQAVRRAVASSTAVETGQSVQQLEQKLQNQSKLRFQHIKLAA' A
#
# COMPACT_ATOMS: atom_id res chain seq x y z
N MET A 1 33.05 -16.14 14.22
CA MET A 1 32.51 -14.76 14.23
C MET A 1 31.27 -14.72 13.34
N PRO A 2 30.10 -14.29 13.82
CA PRO A 2 28.90 -14.30 13.00
C PRO A 2 29.00 -13.19 11.95
N LYS A 3 28.81 -13.55 10.68
CA LYS A 3 28.80 -12.60 9.57
C LYS A 3 27.51 -11.78 9.67
N THR A 4 27.63 -10.49 10.00
CA THR A 4 26.50 -9.57 9.95
C THR A 4 26.16 -9.32 8.49
N THR A 5 25.24 -10.11 7.94
CA THR A 5 24.66 -9.85 6.62
C THR A 5 24.01 -8.48 6.68
N GLN A 6 24.57 -7.48 5.99
CA GLN A 6 23.95 -6.17 5.89
C GLN A 6 22.57 -6.36 5.25
N ASN A 7 21.52 -6.24 6.07
CA ASN A 7 20.14 -6.35 5.62
C ASN A 7 19.82 -5.11 4.78
N THR A 8 20.02 -5.21 3.47
CA THR A 8 19.61 -4.17 2.51
C THR A 8 18.09 -4.15 2.50
N ARG A 9 17.49 -3.29 3.34
CA ARG A 9 16.03 -3.09 3.37
C ARG A 9 15.57 -2.66 1.99
N LYS A 10 14.91 -3.56 1.27
CA LYS A 10 14.29 -3.27 -0.01
C LYS A 10 13.06 -2.41 0.23
N LYS A 11 12.96 -1.29 -0.49
CA LYS A 11 11.72 -0.49 -0.48
C LYS A 11 10.57 -1.37 -1.00
N PRO A 12 9.43 -1.41 -0.29
CA PRO A 12 8.27 -2.15 -0.78
C PRO A 12 7.81 -1.55 -2.12
N SER A 13 7.28 -2.39 -3.00
CA SER A 13 6.67 -1.90 -4.24
C SER A 13 5.40 -1.10 -3.92
N LEU A 14 5.03 -0.16 -4.80
CA LEU A 14 3.80 0.61 -4.65
C LEU A 14 2.56 -0.29 -4.53
N GLN A 15 2.55 -1.43 -5.23
CA GLN A 15 1.49 -2.42 -5.12
C GLN A 15 1.44 -3.06 -3.73
N ALA A 16 2.60 -3.37 -3.13
CA ALA A 16 2.66 -3.91 -1.78
C ALA A 16 2.13 -2.90 -0.75
N VAL A 17 2.43 -1.61 -0.94
CA VAL A 17 1.90 -0.53 -0.09
C VAL A 17 0.37 -0.42 -0.25
N ARG A 18 -0.13 -0.41 -1.48
CA ARG A 18 -1.60 -0.40 -1.75
C ARG A 18 -2.30 -1.57 -1.10
N ARG A 19 -1.73 -2.77 -1.20
CA ARG A 19 -2.27 -3.98 -0.57
C ARG A 19 -2.30 -3.85 0.95
N ALA A 20 -1.21 -3.41 1.56
CA ALA A 20 -1.14 -3.27 3.01
C ALA A 20 -2.23 -2.32 3.55
N VAL A 21 -2.38 -1.15 2.90
CA VAL A 21 -3.42 -0.18 3.26
C VAL A 21 -4.81 -0.76 3.02
N ALA A 22 -5.06 -1.33 1.83
CA ALA A 22 -6.35 -1.94 1.50
C ALA A 22 -6.73 -3.08 2.46
N SER A 23 -5.78 -3.91 2.88
CA SER A 23 -6.00 -4.97 3.86
C SER A 23 -6.38 -4.43 5.23
N SER A 24 -5.68 -3.41 5.75
CA SER A 24 -6.03 -2.79 7.02
C SER A 24 -7.42 -2.15 6.97
N THR A 25 -7.71 -1.42 5.89
CA THR A 25 -9.02 -0.79 5.69
C THR A 25 -10.13 -1.82 5.49
N ALA A 26 -9.87 -2.95 4.83
CA ALA A 26 -10.84 -4.02 4.66
C ALA A 26 -11.24 -4.65 6.00
N VAL A 27 -10.26 -4.90 6.88
CA VAL A 27 -10.51 -5.42 8.23
C VAL A 27 -11.39 -4.46 9.03
N GLU A 28 -11.13 -3.16 8.93
CA GLU A 28 -11.85 -2.14 9.69
C GLU A 28 -13.24 -1.82 9.13
N THR A 29 -13.40 -1.84 7.80
CA THR A 29 -14.64 -1.41 7.13
C THR A 29 -15.51 -2.55 6.63
N GLY A 30 -15.02 -3.80 6.65
CA GLY A 30 -15.69 -4.96 6.05
C GLY A 30 -15.78 -4.92 4.52
N GLN A 31 -15.14 -3.95 3.85
CA GLN A 31 -15.14 -3.85 2.39
C GLN A 31 -14.15 -4.85 1.76
N SER A 32 -14.39 -5.22 0.49
CA SER A 32 -13.47 -6.09 -0.24
C SER A 32 -12.12 -5.40 -0.50
N VAL A 33 -11.03 -6.10 -0.19
CA VAL A 33 -9.65 -5.65 -0.48
C VAL A 33 -9.49 -5.27 -1.96
N GLN A 34 -10.06 -6.05 -2.88
CA GLN A 34 -9.95 -5.78 -4.32
C GLN A 34 -10.63 -4.47 -4.71
N GLN A 35 -11.78 -4.15 -4.11
CA GLN A 35 -12.47 -2.89 -4.36
C GLN A 35 -11.67 -1.70 -3.83
N LEU A 36 -11.02 -1.87 -2.67
CA LEU A 36 -10.16 -0.85 -2.07
C LEU A 36 -8.86 -0.64 -2.87
N GLU A 37 -8.21 -1.72 -3.33
CA GLU A 37 -7.02 -1.63 -4.18
C GLU A 37 -7.33 -0.90 -5.50
N GLN A 38 -8.47 -1.18 -6.14
CA GLN A 38 -8.89 -0.48 -7.36
C GLN A 38 -9.16 1.01 -7.12
N LYS A 39 -9.77 1.37 -5.99
CA LYS A 39 -9.97 2.77 -5.60
C LYS A 39 -8.63 3.50 -5.39
N LEU A 40 -7.66 2.85 -4.76
CA LEU A 40 -6.31 3.40 -4.56
C LEU A 40 -5.49 3.51 -5.86
N GLN A 41 -5.79 2.68 -6.85
CA GLN A 41 -5.17 2.74 -8.17
C GLN A 41 -5.74 3.88 -9.03
N ASN A 42 -7.06 4.09 -8.96
CA ASN A 42 -7.77 5.11 -9.74
C ASN A 42 -7.77 6.48 -9.05
N GLN A 43 -6.59 7.08 -8.94
CA GLN A 43 -6.37 8.35 -8.21
C GLN A 43 -7.12 9.56 -8.80
N SER A 44 -7.47 9.52 -10.09
CA SER A 44 -8.19 10.61 -10.77
C SER A 44 -9.62 10.83 -10.26
N LYS A 45 -10.21 9.84 -9.58
CA LYS A 45 -11.57 9.94 -9.00
C LYS A 45 -11.56 10.24 -7.51
N LEU A 46 -10.39 10.48 -6.92
CA LEU A 46 -10.27 10.74 -5.48
C LEU A 46 -10.54 12.21 -5.16
N ARG A 47 -11.14 12.45 -3.99
CA ARG A 47 -11.45 13.80 -3.49
C ARG A 47 -10.21 14.69 -3.34
N PHE A 48 -9.03 14.09 -3.15
CA PHE A 48 -7.77 14.79 -2.90
C PHE A 48 -6.71 14.36 -3.92
N GLN A 49 -6.80 14.87 -5.15
CA GLN A 49 -5.91 14.48 -6.26
C GLN A 49 -4.43 14.82 -6.03
N HIS A 50 -4.14 15.79 -5.15
CA HIS A 50 -2.77 16.17 -4.80
C HIS A 50 -2.13 15.23 -3.77
N ILE A 51 -2.92 14.36 -3.12
CA ILE A 51 -2.42 13.40 -2.14
C ILE A 51 -2.10 12.09 -2.87
N LYS A 52 -0.82 11.71 -2.85
CA LYS A 52 -0.34 10.45 -3.44
C LYS A 52 0.05 9.48 -2.34
N LEU A 53 -0.33 8.22 -2.50
CA LEU A 53 0.11 7.14 -1.62
C LEU A 53 1.57 6.83 -1.93
N ALA A 54 2.47 7.14 -0.98
CA ALA A 54 3.92 6.86 -0.90
C ALA A 54 4.69 6.73 -2.24
N ALA A 55 5.58 7.68 -2.52
CA ALA A 55 6.48 7.67 -3.68
C ALA A 55 7.79 6.90 -3.42
#